data_AF-A0A3R9G8F2-F1
#
_entry.id   AF-A0A3R9G8F2-F1
#
_cell.length_a   1.000
_cell.length_b   1.000
_cell.length_c   1.000
_cell.angle_alpha   90.00
_cell.angle_beta   90.00
_cell.angle_gamma   90.00
#
_symmetry.space_group_name_H-M   'P 1'
#
loop_
_entity.id
_entity.type
_entity.pdbx_description
1 polymer ?
#
loop_
_entity_poly.entity_id
_entity_poly.type
_entity_poly.pdbx_seq_one_letter_code
_entity_poly.pdbx_strand_id
1 'polypeptide(L)'
;MKDSIAKTLAITFIITLFLFAFTWIIFNFQNSSDALKDTWGIVSSLFGGISTLIAAYIAYTLYVDWRTPHDLNIETEYKKEILRVIRKLSPLEFTYDRLVSNHFLYKSNPEFTIPININNEELEKLGDYINELLGLLDELYIITRDNNIELLKKQYFHYAQLYSFILVRANYLYKNKEKADLLDFLGTELKFNYTNTEGRDCTSYTLYAHAFNGLRHTGIRKYISERLKATPPST
;
A
#
# COMPACT_ATOMS: atom_id res chain seq x y z
N MET A 1 9.10 13.97 22.77
CA MET A 1 10.19 14.71 22.08
C MET A 1 10.80 15.85 22.91
N LYS A 2 10.05 16.94 23.20
CA LYS A 2 10.56 18.12 23.95
C LYS A 2 11.20 17.74 25.29
N ASP A 3 10.58 16.83 26.04
CA ASP A 3 11.09 16.39 27.33
C ASP A 3 12.38 15.57 27.23
N SER A 4 12.58 14.80 26.16
CA SER A 4 13.80 14.00 25.96
C SER A 4 14.98 14.89 25.54
N ILE A 5 14.73 15.86 24.65
CA ILE A 5 15.72 16.86 24.24
C ILE A 5 16.10 17.74 25.44
N ALA A 6 15.13 18.22 26.21
CA ALA A 6 15.37 19.01 27.41
C ALA A 6 16.17 18.24 28.47
N LYS A 7 15.86 16.96 28.71
CA LYS A 7 16.63 16.08 29.60
C LYS A 7 18.06 15.87 29.09
N THR A 8 18.25 15.67 27.79
CA THR A 8 19.59 15.48 27.19
C THR A 8 20.45 16.73 27.34
N LEU A 9 19.89 17.92 27.10
CA LEU A 9 20.57 19.19 27.32
C LEU A 9 20.90 19.41 28.81
N ALA A 10 19.97 19.11 29.72
CA ALA A 10 20.19 19.24 31.16
C ALA A 10 21.32 18.32 31.66
N ILE A 11 21.33 17.05 31.23
CA ILE A 11 22.37 16.08 31.57
C ILE A 11 23.74 16.56 31.04
N THR A 12 23.77 17.07 29.81
CA THR A 12 24.99 17.62 29.20
C THR A 12 25.55 18.78 29.99
N PHE A 13 24.67 19.70 30.40
CA PHE A 13 25.06 20.85 31.21
C PHE A 13 25.66 20.41 32.55
N ILE A 14 25.04 19.44 33.22
CA ILE A 14 25.53 18.87 34.49
C ILE A 14 26.90 18.18 34.29
N ILE A 15 27.06 17.38 33.24
CA ILE A 15 28.34 16.72 32.92
C ILE A 15 29.44 17.77 32.66
N THR A 16 29.13 18.82 31.92
CA THR A 16 30.08 19.90 31.61
C THR A 16 30.52 20.64 32.89
N LEU A 17 29.58 20.92 33.79
CA LEU A 17 29.85 21.57 35.07
C LEU A 17 30.70 20.68 35.98
N PHE A 18 30.42 19.37 36.01
CA PHE A 18 31.23 18.40 36.73
C PHE A 18 32.66 18.31 36.17
N LEU A 19 32.81 18.24 34.83
CA LEU A 19 34.12 18.22 34.18
C LEU A 19 34.91 19.49 34.48
N PHE A 20 34.26 20.66 34.50
CA PHE A 20 34.89 21.93 34.86
C PHE A 20 35.37 21.97 36.30
N ALA A 21 34.53 21.58 37.26
CA ALA A 21 34.91 21.53 38.66
C ALA A 21 36.07 20.54 38.90
N PHE A 22 36.02 19.37 38.25
CA PHE A 22 37.05 18.34 38.37
C PHE A 22 38.40 18.78 37.80
N THR A 23 38.43 19.35 36.58
CA THR A 23 39.68 19.81 35.96
C THR A 23 40.27 21.01 36.70
N TRP A 24 39.43 21.92 37.20
CA TRP A 24 39.89 23.05 38.02
C TRP A 24 40.54 22.59 39.32
N ILE A 25 39.95 21.63 40.03
CA ILE A 25 40.53 21.03 41.23
C ILE A 25 41.92 20.45 40.93
N ILE A 26 42.05 19.66 39.85
CA ILE A 26 43.33 19.04 39.46
C ILE A 26 44.42 20.10 39.21
N PHE A 27 44.13 21.12 38.40
CA PHE A 27 45.12 22.16 38.08
C PHE A 27 45.48 23.03 39.28
N ASN A 28 44.52 23.26 40.18
CA ASN A 28 44.76 24.00 41.42
C ASN A 28 45.67 23.20 42.38
N PHE A 29 45.47 21.88 42.51
CA PHE A 29 46.35 21.02 43.32
C PHE A 29 47.77 20.88 42.74
N GLN A 30 47.93 21.07 41.43
CA GLN A 30 49.24 21.07 40.76
C GLN A 30 49.96 22.42 40.83
N ASN A 31 49.42 23.43 41.55
CA ASN A 31 49.96 24.78 41.62
C ASN A 31 50.17 25.43 40.24
N SER A 32 49.33 25.13 39.24
CA SER A 32 49.39 25.84 37.96
C SER A 32 49.07 27.33 38.19
N SER A 33 49.96 28.22 37.75
CA SER A 33 49.75 29.68 37.84
C SER A 33 48.53 30.15 37.04
N ASP A 34 48.14 29.37 36.03
CA ASP A 34 47.06 29.67 35.09
C ASP A 34 45.93 28.60 35.15
N ALA A 35 45.75 27.94 36.31
CA ALA A 35 44.83 26.80 36.47
C ALA A 35 43.41 27.01 35.87
N LEU A 36 42.86 28.23 35.98
CA LEU A 36 41.55 28.56 35.40
C LEU A 36 41.56 28.54 33.85
N LYS A 37 42.64 29.06 33.24
CA LYS A 37 42.81 29.11 31.78
C LYS A 37 43.00 27.71 31.20
N ASP A 38 43.78 26.88 31.87
CA ASP A 38 44.02 25.48 31.46
C ASP A 38 42.73 24.64 31.56
N THR A 39 41.96 24.85 32.63
CA THR A 39 40.61 24.27 32.82
C THR A 39 39.69 24.63 31.65
N TRP A 40 39.60 25.92 31.30
CA TRP A 40 38.78 26.39 30.17
C TRP A 40 39.21 25.79 28.83
N GLY A 41 40.52 25.64 28.60
CA GLY A 41 41.05 25.01 27.39
C GLY A 41 40.61 23.56 27.23
N ILE A 42 40.76 22.75 28.29
CA ILE A 42 40.36 21.33 28.27
C ILE A 42 38.84 21.18 28.18
N VAL A 43 38.09 21.92 28.99
CA VAL A 43 36.63 21.83 29.02
C VAL A 43 36.04 22.29 27.69
N SER A 44 36.58 23.34 27.06
CA SER A 44 36.15 23.80 25.73
C SER A 44 36.34 22.71 24.67
N SER A 45 37.49 22.03 24.66
CA SER A 45 37.77 20.93 23.72
C SER A 45 36.82 19.74 23.93
N LEU A 46 36.61 19.31 25.18
CA LEU A 46 35.70 18.23 25.51
C LEU A 46 34.23 18.60 25.23
N PHE A 47 33.84 19.83 25.54
CA PHE A 47 32.50 20.35 25.27
C PHE A 47 32.20 20.38 23.78
N GLY A 48 33.18 20.71 22.94
CA GLY A 48 33.03 20.62 21.48
C GLY A 48 32.67 19.20 21.03
N GLY A 49 33.41 18.19 21.47
CA GLY A 49 33.13 16.79 21.14
C GLY A 49 31.79 16.28 21.68
N ILE A 50 31.46 16.62 22.94
CA ILE A 50 30.20 16.26 23.58
C ILE A 50 29.02 16.92 22.83
N SER A 51 29.14 18.20 22.50
CA SER A 51 28.11 18.95 21.78
C SER A 51 27.82 18.36 20.41
N THR A 52 28.85 17.93 19.67
CA THR A 52 28.65 17.27 18.37
C THR A 52 27.89 15.95 18.51
N LEU A 53 28.20 15.14 19.53
CA LEU A 53 27.52 13.87 19.76
C LEU A 53 26.05 14.08 20.16
N ILE A 54 25.77 15.09 20.97
CA ILE A 54 24.40 15.46 21.35
C ILE A 54 23.63 16.01 20.15
N ALA A 55 24.25 16.85 19.33
CA ALA A 55 23.63 17.36 18.11
C ALA A 55 23.27 16.21 17.16
N ALA A 56 24.16 15.22 16.99
CA ALA A 56 23.89 14.02 16.21
C ALA A 56 22.74 13.18 16.79
N TYR A 57 22.70 13.01 18.12
CA TYR A 57 21.60 12.31 18.79
C TYR A 57 20.26 13.03 18.62
N ILE A 58 20.22 14.35 18.83
CA ILE A 58 19.01 15.16 18.63
C ILE A 58 18.55 15.08 17.17
N ALA A 59 19.47 15.22 16.21
CA ALA A 59 19.16 15.10 14.79
C ALA A 59 18.58 13.71 14.44
N TYR A 60 19.15 12.64 14.98
CA TYR A 60 18.62 11.28 14.81
C TYR A 60 17.19 11.15 15.38
N THR A 61 16.94 11.63 16.60
CA THR A 61 15.60 11.57 17.19
C THR A 61 14.56 12.37 16.39
N LEU A 62 14.91 13.57 15.93
CA LEU A 62 14.06 14.39 15.07
C LEU A 62 13.77 13.70 13.74
N TYR A 63 14.77 13.04 13.15
CA TYR A 63 14.61 12.31 11.90
C TYR A 63 13.65 11.13 12.06
N VAL A 64 13.79 10.33 13.12
CA VAL A 64 12.89 9.19 13.40
C VAL A 64 11.45 9.67 13.66
N ASP A 65 11.30 10.74 14.45
CA ASP A 65 10.00 11.35 14.77
C ASP A 65 9.32 11.96 13.54
N TRP A 66 10.08 12.48 12.58
CA TRP A 66 9.54 12.98 11.31
C TRP A 66 9.20 11.85 10.34
N ARG A 67 10.09 10.87 10.19
CA ARG A 67 9.98 9.82 9.19
C ARG A 67 8.81 8.88 9.46
N THR A 68 8.62 8.46 10.72
CA THR A 68 7.58 7.48 11.09
C THR A 68 6.16 7.91 10.70
N PRO A 69 5.67 9.11 11.09
CA PRO A 69 4.34 9.57 10.68
C PRO A 69 4.27 9.90 9.19
N HIS A 70 5.38 10.32 8.56
CA HIS A 70 5.43 10.59 7.13
C HIS A 70 5.22 9.32 6.30
N ASP A 71 5.95 8.24 6.62
CA ASP A 71 5.83 6.95 5.95
C ASP A 71 4.40 6.38 6.11
N LEU A 72 3.82 6.48 7.31
CA LEU A 72 2.42 6.08 7.57
C LEU A 72 1.40 6.92 6.78
N ASN A 73 1.65 8.22 6.62
CA ASN A 73 0.77 9.09 5.86
C ASN A 73 0.83 8.74 4.36
N ILE A 74 2.02 8.48 3.82
CA ILE A 74 2.18 8.01 2.44
C ILE A 74 1.40 6.71 2.22
N GLU A 75 1.60 5.71 3.07
CA GLU A 75 0.88 4.42 2.97
C GLU A 75 -0.65 4.63 3.01
N THR A 76 -1.12 5.54 3.88
CA THR A 76 -2.53 5.86 4.03
C THR A 76 -3.11 6.53 2.77
N GLU A 77 -2.38 7.46 2.15
CA GLU A 77 -2.82 8.11 0.91
C GLU A 77 -2.92 7.10 -0.24
N TYR A 78 -1.91 6.23 -0.42
CA TYR A 78 -1.98 5.16 -1.42
C TYR A 78 -3.19 4.24 -1.22
N LYS A 79 -3.48 3.82 0.02
CA LYS A 79 -4.68 3.03 0.32
C LYS A 79 -5.97 3.76 -0.04
N LYS A 80 -6.06 5.08 0.21
CA LYS A 80 -7.23 5.89 -0.16
C LYS A 80 -7.38 5.99 -1.69
N GLU A 81 -6.29 6.16 -2.42
CA GLU A 81 -6.28 6.19 -3.88
C GLU A 81 -6.73 4.86 -4.47
N ILE A 82 -6.22 3.74 -3.96
CA ILE A 82 -6.68 2.39 -4.35
C ILE A 82 -8.19 2.26 -4.15
N LEU A 83 -8.73 2.68 -2.99
CA LEU A 83 -10.17 2.65 -2.74
C LEU A 83 -10.95 3.56 -3.68
N ARG A 84 -10.39 4.70 -4.12
CA ARG A 84 -11.00 5.59 -5.10
C ARG A 84 -11.08 4.91 -6.48
N VAL A 85 -10.02 4.25 -6.93
CA VAL A 85 -10.01 3.50 -8.20
C VAL A 85 -11.00 2.35 -8.15
N ILE A 86 -11.01 1.57 -7.07
CA ILE A 86 -11.97 0.48 -6.86
C ILE A 86 -13.43 0.96 -6.97
N ARG A 87 -13.75 2.16 -6.48
CA ARG A 87 -15.10 2.74 -6.60
C ARG A 87 -15.49 3.07 -8.04
N LYS A 88 -14.52 3.43 -8.89
CA LYS A 88 -14.74 3.68 -10.33
C LYS A 88 -14.83 2.38 -11.12
N LEU A 89 -14.03 1.39 -10.73
CA LEU A 89 -13.91 0.08 -11.40
C LEU A 89 -15.08 -0.85 -11.12
N SER A 90 -15.55 -0.89 -9.87
CA SER A 90 -16.66 -1.75 -9.45
C SER A 90 -17.95 -1.63 -10.27
N PRO A 91 -18.46 -0.43 -10.64
CA PRO A 91 -19.66 -0.33 -11.48
C PRO A 91 -19.42 -0.81 -12.91
N LEU A 92 -18.21 -0.68 -13.45
CA LEU A 92 -17.88 -1.20 -14.78
C LEU A 92 -17.83 -2.73 -14.78
N GLU A 93 -17.16 -3.33 -13.80
CA GLU A 93 -17.18 -4.81 -13.62
C GLU A 93 -18.61 -5.33 -13.54
N PHE A 94 -19.45 -4.71 -12.70
CA PHE A 94 -20.86 -5.09 -12.56
C PHE A 94 -21.66 -4.93 -13.87
N THR A 95 -21.38 -3.88 -14.64
CA THR A 95 -22.07 -3.62 -15.90
C THR A 95 -21.76 -4.72 -16.92
N TYR A 96 -20.49 -5.09 -17.08
CA TYR A 96 -20.09 -6.16 -17.98
C TYR A 96 -20.50 -7.55 -17.47
N ASP A 97 -20.44 -7.79 -16.16
CA ASP A 97 -20.98 -9.01 -15.54
C ASP A 97 -22.45 -9.20 -15.91
N ARG A 98 -23.28 -8.17 -15.74
CA ARG A 98 -24.71 -8.21 -16.09
C ARG A 98 -24.93 -8.44 -17.59
N LEU A 99 -24.14 -7.77 -18.42
CA LEU A 99 -24.27 -7.81 -19.88
C LEU A 99 -23.95 -9.22 -20.42
N VAL A 100 -22.92 -9.86 -19.88
CA VAL A 100 -22.53 -11.23 -20.22
C VAL A 100 -23.47 -12.26 -19.57
N SER A 101 -23.71 -12.18 -18.26
CA SER A 101 -24.55 -13.12 -17.52
C SER A 101 -26.00 -13.15 -18.00
N ASN A 102 -26.56 -12.03 -18.45
CA ASN A 102 -27.92 -12.00 -19.01
C ASN A 102 -28.11 -12.98 -20.17
N HIS A 103 -27.09 -13.14 -21.03
CA HIS A 103 -27.18 -14.11 -22.12
C HIS A 103 -27.26 -15.54 -21.63
N PHE A 104 -26.59 -15.83 -20.51
CA PHE A 104 -26.64 -17.13 -19.87
C PHE A 104 -27.96 -17.37 -19.11
N LEU A 105 -28.49 -16.36 -18.41
CA LEU A 105 -29.73 -16.47 -17.63
C LEU A 105 -30.96 -16.77 -18.50
N TYR A 106 -31.04 -16.20 -19.70
CA TYR A 106 -32.13 -16.42 -20.64
C TYR A 106 -31.80 -17.47 -21.71
N LYS A 107 -31.03 -18.51 -21.36
CA LYS A 107 -30.63 -19.59 -22.28
C LYS A 107 -31.80 -20.20 -23.05
N SER A 108 -32.97 -20.32 -22.43
CA SER A 108 -34.17 -20.92 -23.04
C SER A 108 -34.93 -19.96 -23.97
N ASN A 109 -34.72 -18.64 -23.84
CA ASN A 109 -35.40 -17.63 -24.64
C ASN A 109 -34.40 -16.50 -24.99
N PRO A 110 -33.40 -16.78 -25.84
CA PRO A 110 -32.29 -15.87 -26.13
C PRO A 110 -32.70 -14.61 -26.90
N GLU A 111 -33.94 -14.51 -27.39
CA GLU A 111 -34.51 -13.27 -27.93
C GLU A 111 -34.77 -12.19 -26.88
N PHE A 112 -34.87 -12.53 -25.60
CA PHE A 112 -35.06 -11.56 -24.51
C PHE A 112 -33.76 -11.06 -23.89
N THR A 113 -32.60 -11.50 -24.39
CA THR A 113 -31.29 -11.06 -23.88
C THR A 113 -30.98 -9.64 -24.33
N ILE A 114 -30.47 -8.82 -23.42
CA ILE A 114 -29.92 -7.50 -23.76
C ILE A 114 -28.76 -7.70 -24.75
N PRO A 115 -28.70 -7.03 -25.91
CA PRO A 115 -27.59 -7.17 -26.86
C PRO A 115 -26.20 -7.02 -26.22
N ILE A 116 -25.23 -7.85 -26.64
CA ILE A 116 -23.82 -7.59 -26.31
C ILE A 116 -23.33 -6.41 -27.15
N ASN A 117 -23.63 -5.19 -26.70
CA ASN A 117 -23.05 -3.98 -27.28
C ASN A 117 -21.95 -3.46 -26.36
N ILE A 118 -20.71 -3.82 -26.67
CA ILE A 118 -19.55 -3.33 -25.94
C ILE A 118 -19.32 -1.87 -26.33
N ASN A 119 -19.51 -0.96 -25.37
CA ASN A 119 -19.09 0.42 -25.52
C ASN A 119 -17.56 0.48 -25.43
N ASN A 120 -16.91 0.87 -26.53
CA ASN A 120 -15.45 0.96 -26.61
C ASN A 120 -14.87 1.99 -25.63
N GLU A 121 -15.59 3.09 -25.37
CA GLU A 121 -15.15 4.13 -24.42
C GLU A 121 -15.18 3.61 -22.98
N GLU A 122 -16.21 2.83 -22.61
CA GLU A 122 -16.27 2.18 -21.29
C GLU A 122 -15.23 1.09 -21.14
N LEU A 123 -14.90 0.38 -22.22
CA LEU A 123 -13.88 -0.66 -22.24
C LEU A 123 -12.48 -0.07 -22.06
N GLU A 124 -12.21 1.07 -22.72
CA GLU A 124 -10.98 1.83 -22.54
C GLU A 124 -10.85 2.30 -21.08
N LYS A 125 -11.90 2.91 -20.52
CA LYS A 125 -11.95 3.29 -19.10
C LYS A 125 -11.74 2.11 -18.15
N LEU A 126 -12.31 0.94 -18.47
CA LEU A 126 -12.10 -0.28 -17.69
C LEU A 126 -10.62 -0.66 -17.69
N GLY A 127 -9.98 -0.66 -18.88
CA GLY A 127 -8.55 -0.93 -19.02
C GLY A 127 -7.69 0.07 -18.23
N ASP A 128 -8.00 1.36 -18.34
CA ASP A 128 -7.29 2.43 -17.62
C ASP A 128 -7.38 2.25 -16.11
N TYR A 129 -8.58 1.99 -15.56
CA TYR A 129 -8.75 1.79 -14.12
C TYR A 129 -8.11 0.49 -13.63
N ILE A 130 -8.07 -0.56 -14.44
CA ILE A 130 -7.35 -1.79 -14.11
C ILE A 130 -5.84 -1.49 -14.03
N ASN A 131 -5.28 -0.79 -15.01
CA ASN A 131 -3.87 -0.43 -15.03
C ASN A 131 -3.50 0.49 -13.85
N GLU A 132 -4.34 1.49 -13.57
CA GLU A 132 -4.21 2.39 -12.42
C GLU A 132 -4.21 1.59 -11.10
N LEU A 133 -5.15 0.65 -10.94
CA LEU A 133 -5.22 -0.21 -9.74
C LEU A 133 -3.96 -1.08 -9.59
N LEU A 134 -3.51 -1.73 -10.66
CA LEU A 134 -2.33 -2.59 -10.63
C LEU A 134 -1.05 -1.79 -10.32
N GLY A 135 -0.93 -0.57 -10.87
CA GLY A 135 0.16 0.35 -10.57
C GLY A 135 0.18 0.76 -9.10
N LEU A 136 -0.97 1.21 -8.56
CA LEU A 136 -1.08 1.59 -7.15
C LEU A 136 -0.79 0.42 -6.19
N LEU A 137 -1.18 -0.81 -6.54
CA LEU A 137 -0.83 -1.99 -5.75
C LEU A 137 0.66 -2.30 -5.79
N ASP A 138 1.33 -2.05 -6.93
CA ASP A 138 2.78 -2.23 -7.05
C ASP A 138 3.54 -1.20 -6.21
N GLU A 139 3.15 0.07 -6.28
CA GLU A 139 3.72 1.14 -5.47
C GLU A 139 3.53 0.88 -3.97
N LEU A 140 2.31 0.46 -3.56
CA LEU A 140 2.05 0.10 -2.18
C LEU A 140 2.89 -1.10 -1.72
N TYR A 141 3.13 -2.09 -2.58
CA TYR A 141 4.05 -3.20 -2.27
C TYR A 141 5.50 -2.71 -2.09
N ILE A 142 5.98 -1.79 -2.92
CA ILE A 142 7.34 -1.24 -2.80
C ILE A 142 7.51 -0.53 -1.45
N ILE A 143 6.50 0.21 -1.00
CA ILE A 143 6.49 0.95 0.27
C ILE A 143 6.41 0.00 1.48
N THR A 144 5.47 -0.94 1.45
CA THR A 144 5.11 -1.77 2.62
C THR A 144 5.86 -3.09 2.70
N ARG A 145 6.39 -3.59 1.58
CA ARG A 145 6.96 -4.94 1.42
C ARG A 145 6.00 -6.06 1.82
N ASP A 146 4.70 -5.82 1.69
CA ASP A 146 3.65 -6.77 2.07
C ASP A 146 3.35 -7.77 0.94
N ASN A 147 3.79 -9.01 1.11
CA ASN A 147 3.60 -10.08 0.13
C ASN A 147 2.11 -10.35 -0.20
N ASN A 148 1.17 -10.02 0.70
CA ASN A 148 -0.24 -10.18 0.39
C ASN A 148 -0.68 -9.19 -0.70
N ILE A 149 -0.11 -7.98 -0.74
CA ILE A 149 -0.42 -7.01 -1.79
C ILE A 149 0.04 -7.53 -3.15
N GLU A 150 1.24 -8.12 -3.21
CA GLU A 150 1.75 -8.74 -4.42
C GLU A 150 0.86 -9.91 -4.88
N LEU A 151 0.43 -10.76 -3.94
CA LEU A 151 -0.49 -11.87 -4.22
C LEU A 151 -1.83 -11.36 -4.78
N LEU A 152 -2.42 -10.36 -4.12
CA LEU A 152 -3.68 -9.73 -4.54
C LEU A 152 -3.56 -9.13 -5.95
N LYS A 153 -2.45 -8.44 -6.23
CA LYS A 153 -2.14 -7.87 -7.56
C LYS A 153 -2.11 -8.96 -8.62
N LYS A 154 -1.36 -10.05 -8.38
CA LYS A 154 -1.25 -11.19 -9.32
C LYS A 154 -2.62 -11.82 -9.58
N GLN A 155 -3.38 -12.08 -8.51
CA GLN A 155 -4.72 -12.65 -8.62
C GLN A 155 -5.64 -11.75 -9.46
N TYR A 156 -5.64 -10.43 -9.19
CA TYR A 156 -6.50 -9.51 -9.92
C TYR A 156 -6.08 -9.34 -11.39
N PHE A 157 -4.78 -9.35 -11.67
CA PHE A 157 -4.27 -9.34 -13.04
C PHE A 157 -4.78 -10.53 -13.86
N HIS A 158 -4.84 -11.73 -13.28
CA HIS A 158 -5.43 -12.90 -13.94
C HIS A 158 -6.92 -12.71 -14.25
N TYR A 159 -7.70 -12.10 -13.34
CA TYR A 159 -9.08 -11.73 -13.62
C TYR A 159 -9.18 -10.72 -14.77
N ALA A 160 -8.34 -9.68 -14.77
CA ALA A 160 -8.32 -8.67 -15.84
C ALA A 160 -8.02 -9.28 -17.22
N GLN A 161 -7.07 -10.21 -17.31
CA GLN A 161 -6.78 -10.95 -18.55
C GLN A 161 -8.00 -11.77 -19.01
N LEU A 162 -8.65 -12.44 -18.06
CA LEU A 162 -9.87 -13.21 -18.33
C LEU A 162 -11.01 -12.32 -18.83
N TYR A 163 -11.19 -11.13 -18.26
CA TYR A 163 -12.21 -10.18 -18.70
C TYR A 163 -12.03 -9.83 -20.18
N SER A 164 -10.81 -9.49 -20.57
CA SER A 164 -10.48 -9.15 -21.95
C SER A 164 -10.83 -10.31 -22.89
N PHE A 165 -10.43 -11.54 -22.53
CA PHE A 165 -10.74 -12.73 -23.31
C PHE A 165 -12.25 -12.96 -23.46
N ILE A 166 -13.01 -12.89 -22.36
CA ILE A 166 -14.46 -13.12 -22.39
C ILE A 166 -15.16 -12.05 -23.22
N LEU A 167 -14.84 -10.76 -23.03
CA LEU A 167 -15.48 -9.66 -23.76
C LEU A 167 -15.22 -9.77 -25.27
N VAL A 168 -13.97 -9.98 -25.68
CA VAL A 168 -13.60 -10.08 -27.09
C VAL A 168 -14.30 -11.26 -27.75
N ARG A 169 -14.27 -12.44 -27.12
CA ARG A 169 -14.87 -13.65 -27.69
C ARG A 169 -16.40 -13.58 -27.69
N ALA A 170 -17.03 -13.10 -26.62
CA ALA A 170 -18.48 -12.97 -26.54
C ALA A 170 -19.02 -11.98 -27.59
N ASN A 171 -18.33 -10.85 -27.79
CA ASN A 171 -18.70 -9.87 -28.82
C ASN A 171 -18.57 -10.45 -30.24
N TYR A 172 -17.51 -11.21 -30.51
CA TYR A 172 -17.32 -11.88 -31.80
C TYR A 172 -18.46 -12.85 -32.11
N LEU A 173 -18.76 -13.77 -31.19
CA LEU A 173 -19.81 -14.78 -31.34
C LEU A 173 -21.19 -14.12 -31.49
N TYR A 174 -21.46 -13.07 -30.70
CA TYR A 174 -22.70 -12.30 -30.79
C TYR A 174 -22.86 -11.63 -32.17
N LYS A 175 -21.82 -10.95 -32.69
CA LYS A 175 -21.86 -10.26 -33.99
C LYS A 175 -22.04 -11.21 -35.17
N ASN A 176 -21.48 -12.41 -35.08
CA ASN A 176 -21.61 -13.44 -36.12
C ASN A 176 -22.94 -14.21 -36.05
N LYS A 177 -23.82 -13.89 -35.09
CA LYS A 177 -25.11 -14.57 -34.85
C LYS A 177 -24.95 -16.04 -34.45
N GLU A 178 -23.78 -16.42 -33.90
CA GLU A 178 -23.46 -17.76 -33.40
C GLU A 178 -23.97 -17.93 -31.96
N LYS A 179 -25.29 -17.85 -31.78
CA LYS A 179 -25.91 -17.83 -30.44
C LYS A 179 -25.66 -19.09 -29.62
N ALA A 180 -25.66 -20.27 -30.26
CA ALA A 180 -25.40 -21.54 -29.58
C ALA A 180 -23.97 -21.59 -29.04
N ASP A 181 -23.00 -21.19 -29.87
CA ASP A 181 -21.58 -21.15 -29.50
C ASP A 181 -21.29 -20.10 -28.44
N LEU A 182 -22.00 -18.96 -28.47
CA LEU A 182 -21.96 -17.97 -27.39
C LEU A 182 -22.41 -18.57 -26.05
N LEU A 183 -23.52 -19.32 -26.04
CA LEU A 183 -24.04 -19.91 -24.81
C LEU A 183 -23.12 -21.01 -24.27
N ASP A 184 -22.54 -21.82 -25.15
CA ASP A 184 -21.55 -22.83 -24.79
C ASP A 184 -20.27 -22.18 -24.21
N PHE A 185 -19.78 -21.15 -24.88
CA PHE A 185 -18.64 -20.36 -24.42
C PHE A 185 -18.89 -19.74 -23.03
N LEU A 186 -20.03 -19.07 -22.83
CA LEU A 186 -20.35 -18.46 -21.54
C LEU A 186 -20.61 -19.49 -20.44
N GLY A 187 -21.06 -20.69 -20.80
CA GLY A 187 -21.20 -21.85 -19.91
C GLY A 187 -19.90 -22.60 -19.63
N THR A 188 -18.77 -22.18 -20.19
CA THR A 188 -17.47 -22.80 -19.92
C THR A 188 -17.06 -22.55 -18.46
N GLU A 189 -16.70 -23.62 -17.75
CA GLU A 189 -16.18 -23.55 -16.39
C GLU A 189 -14.71 -23.08 -16.37
N LEU A 190 -14.47 -21.99 -15.66
CA LEU A 190 -13.15 -21.55 -15.25
C LEU A 190 -12.79 -22.19 -13.92
N LYS A 191 -11.76 -23.02 -13.94
CA LYS A 191 -11.09 -23.50 -12.73
C LYS A 191 -9.93 -22.58 -12.39
N PHE A 192 -9.87 -22.07 -11.17
CA PHE A 192 -8.73 -21.27 -10.70
C PHE A 192 -8.27 -21.73 -9.33
N ASN A 193 -6.95 -21.79 -9.19
CA ASN A 193 -6.29 -22.11 -7.94
C ASN A 193 -5.86 -20.80 -7.28
N TYR A 194 -6.10 -20.68 -5.98
CA TYR A 194 -5.68 -19.52 -5.20
C TYR A 194 -5.28 -19.95 -3.80
N THR A 195 -4.33 -19.24 -3.21
CA THR A 195 -3.99 -19.40 -1.80
C THR A 195 -4.86 -18.44 -1.00
N ASN A 196 -5.60 -18.97 -0.02
CA ASN A 196 -6.45 -18.15 0.84
C ASN A 196 -5.62 -17.35 1.86
N THR A 197 -6.27 -16.48 2.64
CA THR A 197 -5.61 -15.64 3.66
C THR A 197 -4.96 -16.44 4.80
N GLU A 198 -5.20 -17.75 4.88
CA GLU A 198 -4.60 -18.66 5.86
C GLU A 198 -3.45 -19.49 5.27
N GLY A 199 -3.04 -19.20 4.03
CA GLY A 199 -1.94 -19.91 3.36
C GLY A 199 -2.34 -21.27 2.79
N ARG A 200 -3.64 -21.59 2.69
CA ARG A 200 -4.13 -22.87 2.14
C ARG A 200 -4.44 -22.73 0.66
N ASP A 201 -3.94 -23.66 -0.14
CA ASP A 201 -4.30 -23.75 -1.55
C ASP A 201 -5.73 -24.24 -1.71
N CYS A 202 -6.52 -23.47 -2.44
CA CYS A 202 -7.92 -23.70 -2.71
C CYS A 202 -8.15 -23.71 -4.22
N THR A 203 -9.08 -24.55 -4.65
CA THR A 203 -9.58 -24.57 -6.03
C THR A 203 -11.03 -24.10 -6.01
N SER A 204 -11.34 -23.10 -6.82
CA SER A 204 -12.71 -22.65 -7.05
C SER A 204 -13.05 -22.73 -8.52
N TYR A 205 -14.35 -22.74 -8.78
CA TYR A 205 -14.94 -22.81 -10.11
C TYR A 205 -15.87 -21.61 -10.29
N THR A 206 -15.87 -21.04 -11.48
CA THR A 206 -16.90 -20.08 -11.91
C THR A 206 -17.20 -20.29 -13.38
N LEU A 207 -18.33 -19.81 -13.86
CA LEU A 207 -18.62 -19.79 -15.30
C LEU A 207 -18.06 -18.51 -15.91
N TYR A 208 -17.69 -18.53 -17.19
CA TYR A 208 -17.35 -17.30 -17.91
C TYR A 208 -18.48 -16.26 -17.82
N ALA A 209 -19.73 -16.72 -17.77
CA ALA A 209 -20.89 -15.88 -17.53
C ALA A 209 -20.84 -15.03 -16.24
N HIS A 210 -20.07 -15.47 -15.22
CA HIS A 210 -20.03 -14.85 -13.89
C HIS A 210 -18.60 -14.44 -13.47
N ALA A 211 -17.68 -14.37 -14.43
CA ALA A 211 -16.27 -14.13 -14.15
C ALA A 211 -15.96 -12.68 -13.75
N PHE A 212 -16.82 -11.70 -14.07
CA PHE A 212 -16.61 -10.25 -13.84
C PHE A 212 -16.86 -9.82 -12.40
N ASN A 213 -16.22 -10.51 -11.46
CA ASN A 213 -16.33 -10.28 -10.02
C ASN A 213 -14.97 -10.31 -9.32
N GLY A 214 -13.89 -10.05 -10.05
CA GLY A 214 -12.50 -10.12 -9.59
C GLY A 214 -12.22 -9.23 -8.39
N LEU A 215 -12.77 -8.01 -8.29
CA LEU A 215 -12.61 -7.18 -7.09
C LEU A 215 -13.19 -7.84 -5.84
N ARG A 216 -14.31 -8.55 -5.99
CA ARG A 216 -14.97 -9.29 -4.91
C ARG A 216 -14.21 -10.57 -4.56
N HIS A 217 -13.78 -11.32 -5.57
CA HIS A 217 -13.11 -12.61 -5.37
C HIS A 217 -11.68 -12.49 -4.84
N THR A 218 -10.93 -11.47 -5.28
CA THR A 218 -9.60 -11.20 -4.73
C THR A 218 -9.66 -10.62 -3.31
N GLY A 219 -10.76 -9.96 -2.94
CA GLY A 219 -10.89 -9.34 -1.62
C GLY A 219 -10.02 -8.10 -1.44
N ILE A 220 -9.45 -7.52 -2.51
CA ILE A 220 -8.61 -6.31 -2.46
C ILE A 220 -9.29 -5.19 -1.65
N ARG A 221 -10.57 -4.93 -1.95
CA ARG A 221 -11.33 -3.88 -1.26
C ARG A 221 -11.38 -4.12 0.25
N LYS A 222 -11.64 -5.36 0.67
CA LYS A 222 -11.72 -5.74 2.08
C LYS A 222 -10.35 -5.54 2.75
N TYR A 223 -9.31 -6.10 2.13
CA TYR A 223 -7.94 -6.02 2.61
C TYR A 223 -7.47 -4.57 2.86
N ILE A 224 -7.63 -3.71 1.85
CA ILE A 224 -7.22 -2.30 1.93
C ILE A 224 -8.06 -1.54 2.97
N SER A 225 -9.37 -1.81 3.04
CA SER A 225 -10.26 -1.13 3.98
C SER A 225 -9.98 -1.48 5.44
N GLU A 226 -9.68 -2.74 5.74
CA GLU A 226 -9.36 -3.20 7.10
C GLU A 226 -8.04 -2.60 7.58
N ARG A 227 -7.03 -2.55 6.71
CA ARG A 227 -5.72 -1.97 7.00
C ARG A 227 -5.68 -0.44 6.97
N LEU A 228 -6.76 0.20 6.52
CA LEU A 228 -6.95 1.64 6.67
C LEU A 228 -7.53 1.98 8.05
N LYS A 229 -8.37 1.10 8.61
CA LYS A 229 -8.96 1.27 9.96
C LYS A 229 -7.97 0.97 11.09
N ALA A 230 -6.99 0.11 10.84
CA ALA A 230 -5.98 -0.28 11.81
C ALA A 230 -4.91 0.80 12.08
N THR A 231 -4.84 1.85 11.25
CA THR A 231 -3.94 2.98 11.50
C THR A 231 -4.50 3.79 12.68
N PRO A 232 -3.81 3.90 13.83
CA PRO A 232 -4.30 4.64 14.97
C PRO A 232 -4.47 6.13 14.60
N PRO A 233 -5.46 6.84 15.19
CA PRO A 233 -5.53 8.28 15.04
C PRO A 233 -4.22 8.89 15.52
N SER A 234 -3.62 9.75 14.72
CA SER A 234 -2.48 10.57 15.11
C SER A 234 -2.84 11.37 16.37
N THR A 235 -2.39 10.89 17.53
CA THR A 235 -2.46 11.59 18.82
C THR A 235 -1.22 12.43 19.04
#